data_AF-A0A1Y4CFV4-F1
#
_entry.id   AF-A0A1Y4CFV4-F1
#
_cell.length_a   1.000
_cell.length_b   1.000
_cell.length_c   1.000
_cell.angle_alpha   90.00
_cell.angle_beta   90.00
_cell.angle_gamma   90.00
#
_symmetry.space_group_name_H-M   'P 1'
#
loop_
_entity.id
_entity.type
_entity.pdbx_description
1 polymer ?
#
loop_
_entity_poly.entity_id
_entity_poly.type
_entity_poly.pdbx_seq_one_letter_code
_entity_poly.pdbx_strand_id
1 'polypeptide(L)' 'MYSNEFEKCFADFLDRHEYDDAENALFAMVRIAFSAGWQAAGGAPPQSERIYELLPSVPRDPQP' A
#
# COMPACT_ATOMS: atom_id res chain seq x y z
N MET A 1 -9.37 -32.76 14.67
CA MET A 1 -10.27 -31.61 14.86
C MET A 1 -9.37 -30.48 15.34
N TYR A 2 -9.06 -29.50 14.49
CA TYR A 2 -8.28 -28.34 14.93
C TYR A 2 -9.07 -27.70 16.08
N SER A 3 -8.46 -27.66 17.27
CA SER A 3 -9.11 -27.09 18.43
C SER A 3 -9.46 -25.64 18.10
N ASN A 4 -10.69 -25.25 18.42
CA ASN A 4 -11.30 -23.94 18.19
C ASN A 4 -10.39 -22.76 18.65
N GLU A 5 -9.43 -23.04 19.51
CA GLU A 5 -8.40 -22.11 19.98
C GLU A 5 -7.44 -21.63 18.88
N PHE A 6 -7.02 -22.50 17.95
CA PHE A 6 -6.13 -22.09 16.86
C PHE A 6 -6.82 -21.06 15.97
N GLU A 7 -8.02 -21.37 15.49
CA GLU A 7 -8.81 -20.48 14.63
C GLU A 7 -9.13 -19.16 15.33
N LYS A 8 -9.43 -19.21 16.65
CA LYS A 8 -9.63 -18.01 17.44
C LYS A 8 -8.36 -17.15 17.56
N CYS A 9 -7.23 -17.75 17.92
CA CYS A 9 -5.95 -17.02 18.03
C CYS A 9 -5.50 -16.45 16.68
N PHE A 10 -5.79 -17.16 15.59
CA PHE A 10 -5.52 -16.68 14.25
C PHE A 10 -6.42 -15.51 13.88
N ALA A 11 -7.74 -15.60 14.13
CA ALA A 11 -8.66 -14.47 13.93
C ALA A 11 -8.25 -13.25 14.77
N ASP A 12 -7.93 -13.44 16.05
CA ASP A 12 -7.44 -12.39 16.96
C ASP A 12 -6.07 -11.80 16.51
N PHE A 13 -5.33 -12.49 15.64
CA PHE A 13 -4.10 -11.99 15.02
C PHE A 13 -4.38 -11.19 13.74
N LEU A 14 -5.36 -11.60 12.93
CA LEU A 14 -5.76 -10.87 11.71
C LEU A 14 -6.24 -9.45 12.02
N ASP A 15 -6.87 -9.23 13.17
CA ASP A 15 -7.38 -7.92 13.59
C ASP A 15 -6.28 -6.94 14.09
N ARG A 16 -5.00 -7.34 14.06
CA ARG A 16 -3.89 -6.53 14.58
C ARG A 16 -3.20 -5.72 13.49
N HIS A 17 -2.66 -4.59 13.90
CA HIS A 17 -1.89 -3.72 13.00
C HIS A 17 -0.65 -4.42 12.41
N GLU A 18 -0.02 -5.33 13.15
CA GLU A 18 1.12 -6.11 12.64
C GLU A 18 0.73 -7.02 11.47
N TYR A 19 -0.52 -7.47 11.42
CA TYR A 19 -1.02 -8.22 10.27
C TYR A 19 -1.25 -7.29 9.07
N ASP A 20 -1.82 -6.10 9.27
CA ASP A 20 -1.95 -5.09 8.20
C ASP A 20 -0.59 -4.77 7.56
N ASP A 21 0.45 -4.59 8.38
CA ASP A 21 1.81 -4.33 7.90
C ASP A 21 2.39 -5.51 7.10
N ALA A 22 2.16 -6.74 7.58
CA ALA A 22 2.59 -7.95 6.89
C ALA A 22 1.86 -8.14 5.55
N GLU A 23 0.55 -7.89 5.52
CA GLU A 23 -0.28 -7.92 4.30
C GLU A 23 0.20 -6.88 3.29
N ASN A 24 0.43 -5.64 3.74
CA ASN A 24 0.95 -4.56 2.91
C ASN A 24 2.32 -4.89 2.30
N ALA A 25 3.23 -5.46 3.09
CA ALA A 25 4.53 -5.90 2.61
C ALA A 25 4.40 -7.01 1.55
N LEU A 26 3.55 -8.00 1.80
CA LEU A 26 3.29 -9.09 0.86
C LEU A 26 2.70 -8.56 -0.46
N PHE A 27 1.71 -7.67 -0.39
CA PHE A 27 1.14 -7.02 -1.56
C PHE A 27 2.18 -6.24 -2.35
N ALA A 28 3.01 -5.45 -1.68
CA ALA A 28 4.08 -4.69 -2.31
C ALA A 28 5.08 -5.61 -3.04
N MET A 29 5.50 -6.70 -2.40
CA MET A 29 6.40 -7.69 -3.02
C MET A 29 5.79 -8.29 -4.30
N VAL A 30 4.53 -8.73 -4.24
CA VAL A 30 3.82 -9.30 -5.40
C VAL A 30 3.69 -8.27 -6.53
N ARG A 31 3.30 -7.04 -6.19
CA ARG A 31 3.18 -5.95 -7.17
C ARG A 31 4.51 -5.62 -7.83
N ILE A 32 5.62 -5.61 -7.08
CA ILE A 32 6.97 -5.39 -7.63
C ILE A 32 7.34 -6.51 -8.59
N ALA A 33 7.19 -7.77 -8.18
CA ALA A 33 7.52 -8.93 -9.01
C ALA A 33 6.70 -8.94 -10.31
N PHE A 34 5.39 -8.68 -10.21
CA PHE A 34 4.51 -8.58 -11.37
C PHE A 34 4.91 -7.42 -12.28
N SER A 35 5.21 -6.25 -11.73
CA SER A 35 5.63 -5.08 -12.51
C SER A 35 6.92 -5.35 -13.30
N ALA A 36 7.87 -6.08 -12.71
CA ALA A 36 9.09 -6.51 -13.39
C ALA A 36 8.78 -7.48 -14.54
N GLY A 37 7.92 -8.47 -14.32
CA GLY A 37 7.48 -9.40 -15.38
C GLY A 37 6.73 -8.69 -16.52
N TRP A 38 5.86 -7.73 -16.17
CA TRP A 38 5.13 -6.90 -17.13
C TRP A 38 6.06 -6.09 -18.01
N GLN A 39 7.07 -5.43 -17.43
CA GLN A 39 8.09 -4.70 -18.18
C GLN A 39 8.90 -5.62 -19.09
N ALA A 40 9.30 -6.81 -18.59
CA ALA A 40 10.04 -7.80 -19.39
C ALA A 40 9.23 -8.33 -20.58
N ALA A 41 7.90 -8.38 -20.48
CA ALA A 41 7.01 -8.74 -21.57
C ALA A 41 6.76 -7.60 -22.58
N GLY A 42 7.41 -6.44 -22.42
CA GLY A 42 7.23 -5.25 -23.28
C GLY A 42 6.08 -4.34 -22.87
N GLY A 43 5.48 -4.57 -21.70
CA GLY A 43 4.46 -3.69 -21.14
C GLY A 43 5.03 -2.36 -20.65
N ALA A 44 4.30 -1.28 -20.85
CA ALA A 44 4.69 0.04 -20.35
C ALA A 44 4.69 0.05 -18.81
N PRO A 45 5.67 0.72 -18.16
CA PRO A 45 5.69 0.84 -16.70
C PRO A 45 4.41 1.56 -16.22
N PRO A 46 3.89 1.22 -15.03
CA PRO A 46 2.81 1.99 -14.44
C PRO A 46 3.27 3.44 -14.30
N GLN A 47 2.50 4.39 -14.85
CA GLN A 47 2.82 5.80 -14.74
C GLN A 47 2.86 6.18 -13.26
N SER A 48 3.95 6.82 -12.81
CA SER A 48 3.94 7.51 -11.53
C SER A 48 3.05 8.74 -11.69
N GLU A 49 1.73 8.59 -11.56
CA GLU A 49 0.87 9.76 -11.47
C GLU A 49 1.29 10.54 -10.23
N ARG A 50 1.85 11.74 -10.43
CA ARG A 50 1.89 12.75 -9.36
C ARG A 50 0.43 13.11 -9.09
N ILE A 51 -0.19 12.42 -8.14
CA ILE A 51 -1.62 12.58 -7.84
C ILE A 51 -1.92 13.99 -7.29
N TYR A 52 -0.90 14.72 -6.83
CA TYR A 52 -1.06 16.07 -6.29
C TYR A 52 0.13 16.96 -6.66
N GLU A 53 -0.16 18.14 -7.18
CA GLU A 53 0.78 19.26 -7.26
C GLU A 53 0.36 20.27 -6.20
N LEU A 54 1.20 20.50 -5.18
CA LEU A 54 0.92 21.48 -4.13
C LEU A 54 0.93 22.87 -4.74
N LEU A 55 -0.23 23.52 -4.78
CA LEU A 55 -0.31 24.93 -5.19
C LEU A 55 0.49 25.79 -4.21
N PRO A 56 1.30 26.76 -4.69
CA PRO A 56 2.03 27.66 -3.82
C PRO A 56 1.04 28.44 -2.94
N SER A 57 1.34 28.52 -1.64
CA SER A 57 0.55 29.32 -0.69
C SER A 57 0.59 30.79 -1.10
N VAL A 58 -0.57 31.38 -1.42
CA VAL A 58 -0.70 32.82 -1.64
C VAL A 58 -0.22 33.55 -0.38
N PRO A 59 0.78 34.46 -0.46
CA PRO A 59 1.12 35.33 0.65
C PRO A 59 -0.12 36.14 1.02
N ARG A 60 -0.59 36.02 2.26
CA ARG A 60 -1.68 36.84 2.76
C ARG A 60 -1.14 38.26 2.91
N ASP A 61 -1.49 39.14 1.97
CA ASP A 61 -1.19 40.57 2.11
C ASP A 61 -1.78 41.09 3.44
N PRO A 62 -1.07 41.94 4.19
CA PRO A 62 -1.62 42.56 5.40
C PRO A 62 -2.80 43.44 4.97
N GLN A 63 -4.00 43.16 5.48
CA GLN A 63 -5.15 44.04 5.26
C GLN A 63 -4.88 45.42 5.90
N PRO A 64 -5.25 46.52 5.23
CA PRO A 64 -5.08 47.89 5.72
C PRO A 64 -5.97 48.21 6.93
#